data_AF-A0A1L4BUL4-F1
#
_entry.id   AF-A0A1L4BUL4-F1
#
_cell.length_a   1.000
_cell.length_b   1.000
_cell.length_c   1.000
_cell.angle_alpha   90.00
_cell.angle_beta   90.00
_cell.angle_gamma   90.00
#
_symmetry.space_group_name_H-M   'P 1'
#
loop_
_entity.id
_entity.type
_entity.pdbx_description
1 polymer ?
#
loop_
_entity_poly.entity_id
_entity_poly.type
_entity_poly.pdbx_seq_one_letter_code
_entity_poly.pdbx_strand_id
1 'polypeptide(L)'
;MENIKHYPKSYMMSEELKRFFTKVTNDTDLQKQLYNTKTLAEVANIAIELGFKIRPAEIIQAQAGRILAILDQQPEDVVYLLSSKKAKTGAQWGRGGNGFLDNPGYWLMKLASTNAITENEVLINSFLKKAHKITELEIKLYETKSFNSLENLMHEYGFDISAKKLLSHQAQKILALNADDADKVAAN
;
A
#
# COMPACT_ATOMS: atom_id res chain seq x y z
N MET A 1 -11.68 7.54 -22.26
CA MET A 1 -10.71 6.57 -21.71
C MET A 1 -9.49 7.34 -21.20
N GLU A 2 -9.51 7.92 -19.99
CA GLU A 2 -8.29 8.63 -19.51
C GLU A 2 -8.25 8.90 -17.99
N ASN A 3 -8.74 7.98 -17.15
CA ASN A 3 -8.73 8.17 -15.68
C ASN A 3 -7.70 7.31 -14.92
N ILE A 4 -6.93 6.46 -15.61
CA ILE A 4 -5.79 5.75 -14.99
C ILE A 4 -4.53 6.52 -15.36
N LYS A 5 -4.35 7.68 -14.75
CA LYS A 5 -3.09 8.42 -14.81
C LYS A 5 -2.29 8.10 -13.54
N HIS A 6 -0.97 8.03 -13.68
CA HIS A 6 0.03 8.12 -12.62
C HIS A 6 0.42 6.83 -11.90
N TYR A 7 1.33 6.10 -12.54
CA TYR A 7 2.23 5.11 -11.94
C TYR A 7 3.67 5.48 -12.31
N PRO A 8 4.69 5.15 -11.49
CA PRO A 8 6.08 5.38 -11.85
C PRO A 8 6.42 4.62 -13.14
N LYS A 9 7.33 5.16 -13.97
CA LYS A 9 7.76 4.51 -15.23
C LYS A 9 8.27 3.08 -15.04
N SER A 10 8.78 2.78 -13.85
CA SER A 10 9.26 1.46 -13.46
C SER A 10 8.16 0.44 -13.18
N TYR A 11 6.89 0.85 -13.06
CA TYR A 11 5.77 -0.04 -12.84
C TYR A 11 4.85 -0.06 -14.06
N MET A 12 4.73 -1.24 -14.68
CA MET A 12 3.80 -1.48 -15.76
C MET A 12 2.63 -2.31 -15.24
N MET A 13 1.46 -1.68 -15.20
CA MET A 13 0.21 -2.36 -14.86
C MET A 13 -0.18 -3.35 -15.96
N SER A 14 -0.64 -4.54 -15.59
CA SER A 14 -1.19 -5.49 -16.56
C SER A 14 -2.47 -4.94 -17.21
N GLU A 15 -2.72 -5.30 -18.47
CA GLU A 15 -3.94 -4.85 -19.15
C GLU A 15 -5.21 -5.40 -18.48
N GLU A 16 -5.15 -6.59 -17.86
CA GLU A 16 -6.25 -7.14 -17.05
C GLU A 16 -6.55 -6.26 -15.85
N LEU A 17 -5.53 -5.86 -15.08
CA LEU A 17 -5.71 -4.99 -13.93
C LEU A 17 -6.23 -3.60 -14.32
N LYS A 18 -5.76 -3.07 -15.44
CA LYS A 18 -6.23 -1.78 -16.00
C LYS A 18 -7.69 -1.84 -16.43
N ARG A 19 -8.12 -2.92 -17.08
CA ARG A 19 -9.53 -3.14 -17.45
C ARG A 19 -10.40 -3.29 -16.21
N PHE A 20 -9.94 -4.05 -15.22
CA PHE A 20 -10.62 -4.19 -13.94
C PHE A 20 -10.80 -2.82 -13.25
N PHE A 21 -9.74 -2.02 -13.14
CA PHE A 21 -9.80 -0.68 -12.53
C PHE A 21 -10.75 0.24 -13.28
N THR A 22 -10.74 0.18 -14.62
CA THR A 22 -11.69 0.93 -15.44
C THR A 22 -13.14 0.52 -15.12
N LYS A 23 -13.43 -0.78 -14.97
CA LYS A 23 -14.76 -1.23 -14.54
C LYS A 23 -15.12 -0.68 -13.17
N VAL A 24 -14.23 -0.80 -12.19
CA VAL A 24 -14.48 -0.32 -10.83
C VAL A 24 -14.75 1.19 -10.79
N THR A 25 -14.01 2.00 -11.55
CA THR A 25 -14.25 3.46 -11.58
C THR A 25 -15.65 3.85 -12.05
N ASN A 26 -16.29 3.01 -12.87
CA ASN A 26 -17.61 3.27 -13.44
C ASN A 26 -18.75 2.55 -12.71
N ASP A 27 -18.45 1.75 -11.68
CA ASP A 27 -19.40 0.84 -11.02
C ASP A 27 -19.43 1.10 -9.50
N THR A 28 -20.41 1.89 -9.06
CA THR A 28 -20.53 2.33 -7.66
C THR A 28 -20.78 1.16 -6.70
N ASP A 29 -21.51 0.14 -7.13
CA ASP A 29 -21.83 -1.01 -6.28
C ASP A 29 -20.63 -1.94 -6.17
N LEU A 30 -19.89 -2.15 -7.26
CA LEU A 30 -18.59 -2.82 -7.20
C LEU A 30 -17.60 -2.08 -6.30
N GLN A 31 -17.56 -0.74 -6.34
CA GLN A 31 -16.73 0.03 -5.39
C GLN A 31 -17.11 -0.23 -3.94
N LYS A 32 -18.41 -0.30 -3.62
CA LYS A 32 -18.88 -0.62 -2.24
C LYS A 32 -18.51 -2.04 -1.85
N GLN A 33 -18.70 -3.01 -2.74
CA GLN A 33 -18.33 -4.41 -2.50
C GLN A 33 -16.83 -4.53 -2.21
N LEU A 34 -16.01 -3.95 -3.08
CA LEU A 34 -14.55 -3.94 -2.95
C LEU A 34 -14.05 -3.18 -1.72
N TYR A 35 -14.76 -2.14 -1.28
CA TYR A 35 -14.45 -1.44 -0.03
C TYR A 35 -14.62 -2.34 1.21
N ASN A 36 -15.62 -3.23 1.19
CA ASN A 36 -15.99 -4.08 2.32
C ASN A 36 -15.22 -5.41 2.42
N THR A 37 -14.45 -5.77 1.39
CA THR A 37 -13.53 -6.92 1.46
C THR A 37 -12.52 -6.75 2.60
N LYS A 38 -11.98 -7.82 3.17
CA LYS A 38 -10.99 -7.82 4.27
C LYS A 38 -9.57 -8.11 3.81
N THR A 39 -9.42 -8.82 2.70
CA THR A 39 -8.12 -9.23 2.16
C THR A 39 -7.98 -8.87 0.68
N LEU A 40 -6.74 -8.81 0.19
CA LEU A 40 -6.47 -8.64 -1.25
C LEU A 40 -6.84 -9.90 -2.05
N ALA A 41 -6.85 -11.07 -1.40
CA ALA A 41 -7.35 -12.31 -1.98
C ALA A 41 -8.85 -12.22 -2.31
N GLU A 42 -9.66 -11.62 -1.44
CA GLU A 42 -11.08 -11.38 -1.72
C GLU A 42 -11.28 -10.43 -2.91
N VAL A 43 -10.46 -9.40 -3.05
CA VAL A 43 -10.49 -8.51 -4.23
C VAL A 43 -10.17 -9.29 -5.51
N ALA A 44 -9.15 -10.14 -5.47
CA ALA A 44 -8.78 -10.98 -6.61
C ALA A 44 -9.91 -11.97 -6.97
N ASN A 45 -10.55 -12.59 -5.98
CA ASN A 45 -11.69 -13.49 -6.19
C ASN A 45 -12.88 -12.77 -6.87
N ILE A 46 -13.24 -11.57 -6.40
CA ILE A 46 -14.30 -10.76 -7.04
C ILE A 46 -13.94 -10.43 -8.49
N ALA A 47 -12.69 -10.08 -8.76
CA ALA A 47 -12.25 -9.81 -10.12
C ALA A 47 -12.34 -11.07 -11.01
N ILE A 48 -11.97 -12.24 -10.49
CA ILE A 48 -12.11 -13.53 -11.17
C ILE A 48 -13.58 -13.85 -11.48
N GLU A 49 -14.49 -13.63 -10.54
CA GLU A 49 -15.94 -13.79 -10.74
C GLU A 49 -16.47 -12.87 -11.86
N LEU A 50 -15.86 -11.70 -12.04
CA LEU A 50 -16.18 -10.76 -13.11
C LEU A 50 -15.43 -11.03 -14.43
N GLY A 51 -14.66 -12.13 -14.50
CA GLY A 51 -13.94 -12.57 -15.69
C GLY A 51 -12.54 -11.98 -15.87
N PHE A 52 -12.00 -11.30 -14.85
CA PHE A 52 -10.63 -10.77 -14.87
C PHE A 52 -9.65 -11.74 -14.22
N LYS A 53 -8.50 -11.94 -14.86
CA LYS A 53 -7.45 -12.81 -14.29
C LYS A 53 -6.40 -11.94 -13.61
N ILE A 54 -6.64 -11.60 -12.35
CA ILE A 54 -5.71 -10.81 -11.54
C ILE A 54 -5.28 -11.55 -10.27
N ARG A 55 -4.00 -11.46 -9.92
CA ARG A 55 -3.45 -11.99 -8.66
C ARG A 55 -3.48 -10.93 -7.54
N PRO A 56 -3.54 -11.35 -6.26
CA PRO A 56 -3.31 -10.44 -5.12
C PRO A 56 -1.99 -9.64 -5.24
N ALA A 57 -0.94 -10.26 -5.76
CA ALA A 57 0.35 -9.63 -6.09
C ALA A 57 0.21 -8.40 -6.99
N GLU A 58 -0.61 -8.47 -8.04
CA GLU A 58 -0.79 -7.36 -8.97
C GLU A 58 -1.51 -6.18 -8.29
N ILE A 59 -2.44 -6.48 -7.38
CA ILE A 59 -3.18 -5.46 -6.63
C ILE A 59 -2.25 -4.76 -5.64
N ILE A 60 -1.46 -5.49 -4.85
CA ILE A 60 -0.54 -4.87 -3.89
C ILE A 60 0.56 -4.07 -4.59
N GLN A 61 1.08 -4.55 -5.73
CA GLN A 61 2.06 -3.82 -6.52
C GLN A 61 1.48 -2.55 -7.15
N ALA A 62 0.22 -2.59 -7.62
CA ALA A 62 -0.45 -1.37 -8.04
C ALA A 62 -0.59 -0.36 -6.90
N GLN A 63 -0.99 -0.81 -5.71
CA GLN A 63 -1.09 0.07 -4.55
C GLN A 63 0.27 0.70 -4.19
N ALA A 64 1.36 -0.07 -4.26
CA ALA A 64 2.72 0.44 -4.08
C ALA A 64 3.14 1.45 -5.16
N GLY A 65 2.88 1.16 -6.43
CA GLY A 65 3.13 2.09 -7.53
C GLY A 65 2.38 3.42 -7.35
N ARG A 66 1.15 3.36 -6.83
CA ARG A 66 0.36 4.55 -6.56
C ARG A 66 0.94 5.41 -5.43
N ILE A 67 1.49 4.82 -4.36
CA ILE A 67 2.20 5.58 -3.32
C ILE A 67 3.31 6.42 -3.93
N LEU A 68 4.17 5.80 -4.75
CA LEU A 68 5.29 6.51 -5.37
C LEU A 68 4.82 7.64 -6.28
N ALA A 69 3.77 7.39 -7.07
CA ALA A 69 3.19 8.41 -7.92
C ALA A 69 2.67 9.61 -7.11
N ILE A 70 1.99 9.37 -5.98
CA ILE A 70 1.50 10.46 -5.13
C ILE A 70 2.66 11.23 -4.49
N LEU A 71 3.65 10.52 -3.91
CA LEU A 71 4.79 11.15 -3.24
C LEU A 71 5.66 12.00 -4.17
N ASP A 72 5.79 11.62 -5.44
CA ASP A 72 6.72 12.24 -6.39
C ASP A 72 6.04 13.17 -7.40
N GLN A 73 4.78 12.92 -7.75
CA GLN A 73 4.10 13.62 -8.85
C GLN A 73 2.83 14.35 -8.44
N GLN A 74 2.27 14.08 -7.25
CA GLN A 74 1.02 14.67 -6.76
C GLN A 74 1.12 15.04 -5.27
N PRO A 75 2.02 15.97 -4.90
CA PRO A 75 2.22 16.36 -3.50
C PRO A 75 0.93 16.84 -2.81
N GLU A 76 -0.03 17.37 -3.56
CA GLU A 76 -1.36 17.75 -3.08
C GLU A 76 -2.20 16.55 -2.57
N ASP A 77 -1.98 15.35 -3.13
CA ASP A 77 -2.69 14.12 -2.77
C ASP A 77 -2.05 13.39 -1.58
N VAL A 78 -0.89 13.85 -1.10
CA VAL A 78 -0.15 13.22 0.02
C VAL A 78 -0.98 13.17 1.30
N VAL A 79 -1.87 14.15 1.51
CA VAL A 79 -2.78 14.18 2.66
C VAL A 79 -3.74 12.98 2.70
N TYR A 80 -3.96 12.31 1.57
CA TYR A 80 -4.83 11.14 1.46
C TYR A 80 -4.10 9.81 1.67
N LEU A 81 -2.76 9.80 1.65
CA LEU A 81 -1.95 8.59 1.78
C LEU A 81 -1.97 7.95 3.17
N LEU A 82 -2.55 8.60 4.19
CA LEU A 82 -2.63 8.14 5.58
C LEU A 82 -3.95 8.46 6.31
N SER A 83 -4.80 9.31 5.74
CA SER A 83 -5.93 9.90 6.47
C SER A 83 -7.19 9.03 6.53
N SER A 84 -7.15 7.81 6.00
CA SER A 84 -8.34 6.95 5.83
C SER A 84 -9.46 7.59 5.00
N LYS A 85 -9.17 8.71 4.33
CA LYS A 85 -10.11 9.40 3.46
C LYS A 85 -10.03 8.79 2.06
N LYS A 86 -11.18 8.43 1.50
CA LYS A 86 -11.29 7.88 0.15
C LYS A 86 -10.67 8.86 -0.85
N ALA A 87 -9.55 8.50 -1.44
CA ALA A 87 -9.08 9.18 -2.64
C ALA A 87 -10.11 8.93 -3.74
N LYS A 88 -10.54 9.96 -4.47
CA LYS A 88 -11.52 9.85 -5.58
C LYS A 88 -11.02 9.01 -6.77
N THR A 89 -9.86 8.37 -6.65
CA THR A 89 -9.06 7.82 -7.76
C THR A 89 -9.13 6.30 -7.89
N GLY A 90 -9.94 5.60 -7.08
CA GLY A 90 -10.30 4.21 -7.33
C GLY A 90 -9.12 3.25 -7.31
N ALA A 91 -8.32 3.21 -6.23
CA ALA A 91 -7.29 2.19 -5.99
C ALA A 91 -7.22 1.71 -4.52
N GLN A 92 -8.15 2.16 -3.68
CA GLN A 92 -8.27 1.79 -2.27
C GLN A 92 -9.37 0.73 -2.12
N TRP A 93 -9.02 -0.54 -2.29
CA TRP A 93 -9.93 -1.66 -2.09
C TRP A 93 -9.26 -2.72 -1.23
N GLY A 94 -10.07 -3.57 -0.60
CA GLY A 94 -9.54 -4.77 0.02
C GLY A 94 -9.76 -4.97 1.50
N ARG A 95 -10.19 -3.99 2.33
CA ARG A 95 -9.89 -4.06 3.78
C ARG A 95 -10.88 -3.43 4.79
N GLY A 96 -12.17 -3.32 4.49
CA GLY A 96 -13.17 -2.73 5.41
C GLY A 96 -12.84 -1.30 5.82
N GLY A 97 -12.15 -0.55 4.95
CA GLY A 97 -11.64 0.80 5.23
C GLY A 97 -10.17 0.92 5.67
N ASN A 98 -9.36 -0.17 5.59
CA ASN A 98 -7.95 -0.18 6.03
C ASN A 98 -6.95 -0.46 4.88
N GLY A 99 -7.05 0.24 3.76
CA GLY A 99 -6.20 0.02 2.59
C GLY A 99 -4.70 0.30 2.82
N PHE A 100 -3.89 0.02 1.80
CA PHE A 100 -2.43 0.28 1.75
C PHE A 100 -2.03 1.73 2.08
N LEU A 101 -2.97 2.65 1.90
CA LEU A 101 -2.86 4.09 2.18
C LEU A 101 -3.54 4.51 3.50
N ASP A 102 -4.11 3.59 4.27
CA ASP A 102 -4.90 3.94 5.47
C ASP A 102 -4.27 3.39 6.76
N ASN A 103 -3.28 2.49 6.62
CA ASN A 103 -2.53 1.91 7.72
C ASN A 103 -1.08 1.58 7.27
N PRO A 104 -0.20 2.59 7.16
CA PRO A 104 1.18 2.37 6.73
C PRO A 104 1.93 1.49 7.73
N GLY A 105 1.62 1.60 9.03
CA GLY A 105 2.15 0.79 10.11
C GLY A 105 1.93 -0.68 9.85
N TYR A 106 0.73 -1.06 9.43
CA TYR A 106 0.46 -2.43 9.07
C TYR A 106 1.36 -2.94 7.95
N TRP A 107 1.52 -2.19 6.87
CA TRP A 107 2.35 -2.63 5.75
C TRP A 107 3.84 -2.53 6.04
N LEU A 108 4.25 -1.63 6.94
CA LEU A 108 5.60 -1.54 7.49
C LEU A 108 5.96 -2.83 8.20
N MET A 109 5.07 -3.29 9.06
CA MET A 109 5.22 -4.54 9.80
C MET A 109 5.12 -5.77 8.89
N LYS A 110 4.21 -5.79 7.91
CA LYS A 110 4.10 -6.92 6.97
C LYS A 110 5.31 -7.07 6.07
N LEU A 111 5.93 -5.98 5.63
CA LEU A 111 7.16 -6.06 4.84
C LEU A 111 8.35 -6.49 5.68
N ALA A 112 8.42 -6.04 6.92
CA ALA A 112 9.50 -6.38 7.81
C ALA A 112 9.42 -7.85 8.29
N SER A 113 8.24 -8.47 8.27
CA SER A 113 8.07 -9.89 8.55
C SER A 113 8.43 -10.83 7.38
N THR A 114 8.51 -10.35 6.13
CA THR A 114 8.85 -11.20 4.98
C THR A 114 10.34 -11.32 4.68
N ASN A 115 11.22 -10.70 5.47
CA ASN A 115 12.67 -10.59 5.20
C ASN A 115 13.01 -10.04 3.80
N ALA A 116 12.04 -9.47 3.08
CA ALA A 116 12.23 -8.88 1.74
C ALA A 116 12.94 -7.53 1.77
N ILE A 117 13.27 -7.04 2.97
CA ILE A 117 13.92 -5.77 3.19
C ILE A 117 15.43 -5.94 3.02
N THR A 118 15.92 -5.65 1.80
CA THR A 118 17.35 -5.62 1.50
C THR A 118 18.08 -4.48 2.22
N GLU A 119 19.34 -4.73 2.56
CA GLU A 119 20.17 -4.05 3.58
C GLU A 119 20.53 -2.57 3.31
N ASN A 120 20.14 -2.00 2.18
CA ASN A 120 20.67 -0.72 1.69
C ASN A 120 20.18 0.55 2.44
N GLU A 121 19.21 0.44 3.37
CA GLU A 121 18.73 1.58 4.19
C GLU A 121 18.78 1.24 5.68
N VAL A 122 19.98 1.30 6.26
CA VAL A 122 20.29 0.87 7.64
C VAL A 122 19.32 1.46 8.67
N LEU A 123 18.97 2.75 8.56
CA LEU A 123 18.09 3.43 9.51
C LEU A 123 16.64 2.91 9.43
N ILE A 124 16.09 2.79 8.22
CA ILE A 124 14.74 2.26 7.99
C ILE A 124 14.66 0.81 8.47
N ASN A 125 15.68 0.01 8.13
CA ASN A 125 15.75 -1.39 8.51
C ASN A 125 15.83 -1.55 10.04
N SER A 126 16.58 -0.67 10.71
CA SER A 126 16.71 -0.64 12.16
C SER A 126 15.39 -0.24 12.83
N PHE A 127 14.68 0.76 12.27
CA PHE A 127 13.36 1.16 12.75
C PHE A 127 12.36 0.01 12.68
N LEU A 128 12.27 -0.64 11.52
CA LEU A 128 11.37 -1.77 11.27
C LEU A 128 11.67 -2.98 12.15
N LYS A 129 12.96 -3.31 12.34
CA LYS A 129 13.38 -4.35 13.29
C LYS A 129 13.01 -4.01 14.72
N LYS A 130 13.10 -2.74 15.12
CA LYS A 130 12.71 -2.29 16.47
C LYS A 130 11.19 -2.37 16.65
N ALA A 131 10.42 -1.95 15.65
CA ALA A 131 8.97 -2.05 15.64
C ALA A 131 8.48 -3.49 15.87
N HIS A 132 9.12 -4.49 15.24
CA HIS A 132 8.79 -5.90 15.47
C HIS A 132 9.11 -6.44 16.86
N LYS A 133 10.02 -5.81 17.58
CA LYS A 133 10.44 -6.26 18.91
C LYS A 133 9.64 -5.58 20.02
N ILE A 134 9.00 -4.44 19.74
CA ILE A 134 8.31 -3.62 20.72
C ILE A 134 6.83 -3.58 20.34
N THR A 135 6.02 -4.41 21.01
CA THR A 135 4.56 -4.50 20.79
C THR A 135 3.87 -3.14 20.88
N GLU A 136 4.29 -2.27 21.79
CA GLU A 136 3.73 -0.92 21.90
C GLU A 136 4.00 -0.06 20.64
N LEU A 137 5.22 -0.11 20.09
CA LEU A 137 5.56 0.60 18.86
C LEU A 137 4.78 0.06 17.67
N GLU A 138 4.61 -1.26 17.60
CA GLU A 138 3.76 -1.91 16.61
C GLU A 138 2.31 -1.40 16.68
N ILE A 139 1.71 -1.34 17.89
CA ILE A 139 0.36 -0.81 18.08
C ILE A 139 0.28 0.67 17.65
N LYS A 140 1.19 1.53 18.12
CA LYS A 140 1.24 2.94 17.75
C LYS A 140 1.38 3.14 16.23
N LEU A 141 2.14 2.28 15.57
CA LEU A 141 2.27 2.28 14.11
C LEU A 141 0.93 1.98 13.42
N TYR A 142 0.17 1.00 13.91
CA TYR A 142 -1.16 0.69 13.38
C TYR A 142 -2.18 1.84 13.54
N GLU A 143 -2.04 2.61 14.61
CA GLU A 143 -2.92 3.73 14.96
C GLU A 143 -2.56 5.05 14.23
N THR A 144 -1.39 5.10 13.57
CA THR A 144 -0.90 6.31 12.91
C THR A 144 -1.72 6.65 11.66
N LYS A 145 -2.36 7.83 11.64
CA LYS A 145 -3.24 8.32 10.55
C LYS A 145 -2.77 9.60 9.84
N SER A 146 -1.53 10.03 10.06
CA SER A 146 -0.97 11.23 9.40
C SER A 146 0.55 11.15 9.25
N PHE A 147 1.11 11.95 8.33
CA PHE A 147 2.56 12.02 8.11
C PHE A 147 3.27 12.52 9.37
N ASN A 148 2.77 13.61 9.95
CA ASN A 148 3.35 14.20 11.15
C ASN A 148 3.32 13.21 12.33
N SER A 149 2.23 12.47 12.53
CA SER A 149 2.19 11.45 13.59
C SER A 149 3.18 10.32 13.35
N LEU A 150 3.41 9.92 12.08
CA LEU A 150 4.38 8.89 11.74
C LEU A 150 5.82 9.37 11.99
N GLU A 151 6.12 10.62 11.63
CA GLU A 151 7.43 11.24 11.87
C GLU A 151 7.71 11.41 13.37
N ASN A 152 6.74 11.95 14.11
CA ASN A 152 6.84 12.09 15.56
C ASN A 152 7.04 10.73 16.25
N LEU A 153 6.35 9.68 15.80
CA LEU A 153 6.52 8.33 16.32
C LEU A 153 7.94 7.79 16.02
N MET A 154 8.47 7.99 14.82
CA MET A 154 9.85 7.58 14.51
C MET A 154 10.87 8.34 15.39
N HIS A 155 10.67 9.65 15.57
CA HIS A 155 11.50 10.51 16.42
C HIS A 155 11.46 10.10 17.89
N GLU A 156 10.27 9.78 18.45
CA GLU A 156 10.08 9.27 19.82
C GLU A 156 10.95 8.04 20.10
N TYR A 157 11.15 7.19 19.08
CA TYR A 157 11.94 5.97 19.19
C TYR A 157 13.39 6.13 18.73
N GLY A 158 13.84 7.36 18.45
CA GLY A 158 15.23 7.72 18.14
C GLY A 158 15.64 7.57 16.67
N PHE A 159 14.68 7.62 15.74
CA PHE A 159 14.95 7.49 14.30
C PHE A 159 14.64 8.77 13.57
N ASP A 160 15.66 9.42 13.02
CA ASP A 160 15.49 10.57 12.13
C ASP A 160 15.22 10.12 10.69
N ILE A 161 13.95 9.79 10.43
CA ILE A 161 13.46 9.31 9.13
C ILE A 161 12.20 10.12 8.82
N SER A 162 12.07 10.64 7.59
CA SER A 162 10.81 11.26 7.17
C SER A 162 9.76 10.20 6.79
N ALA A 163 8.48 10.51 7.00
CA ALA A 163 7.38 9.62 6.62
C ALA A 163 7.40 9.36 5.11
N LYS A 164 7.73 10.38 4.30
CA LYS A 164 7.94 10.22 2.86
C LYS A 164 9.03 9.19 2.56
N LYS A 165 10.21 9.31 3.18
CA LYS A 165 11.32 8.39 2.92
C LYS A 165 10.94 6.95 3.28
N LEU A 166 10.26 6.77 4.40
CA LEU A 166 9.78 5.47 4.85
C LEU A 166 8.78 4.84 3.85
N LEU A 167 7.73 5.57 3.48
CA LEU A 167 6.69 5.09 2.55
C LEU A 167 7.25 4.83 1.15
N SER A 168 8.13 5.70 0.64
CA SER A 168 8.83 5.50 -0.63
C SER A 168 9.64 4.21 -0.61
N HIS A 169 10.41 3.99 0.45
CA HIS A 169 11.22 2.78 0.59
C HIS A 169 10.35 1.52 0.54
N GLN A 170 9.25 1.48 1.30
CA GLN A 170 8.33 0.35 1.30
C GLN A 170 7.72 0.06 -0.06
N ALA A 171 7.20 1.09 -0.72
CA ALA A 171 6.57 0.95 -2.01
C ALA A 171 7.56 0.42 -3.06
N GLN A 172 8.80 0.90 -3.04
CA GLN A 172 9.88 0.37 -3.88
C GLN A 172 10.18 -1.11 -3.59
N LYS A 173 10.16 -1.55 -2.32
CA LYS A 173 10.36 -2.96 -1.99
C LYS A 173 9.25 -3.86 -2.51
N ILE A 174 7.98 -3.46 -2.36
CA ILE A 174 6.85 -4.23 -2.89
C ILE A 174 6.93 -4.35 -4.41
N LEU A 175 7.25 -3.25 -5.10
CA LEU A 175 7.41 -3.27 -6.55
C LEU A 175 8.56 -4.16 -7.03
N ALA A 176 9.57 -4.39 -6.19
CA ALA A 176 10.72 -5.23 -6.50
C ALA A 176 10.48 -6.73 -6.19
N LEU A 177 9.39 -7.09 -5.51
CA LEU A 177 9.05 -8.49 -5.23
C LEU A 177 8.70 -9.23 -6.54
N ASN A 178 9.12 -10.49 -6.62
CA ASN A 178 8.53 -11.40 -7.61
C ASN A 178 7.05 -11.67 -7.24
N ALA A 179 6.29 -12.24 -8.18
CA ALA A 179 4.85 -12.43 -8.01
C ALA A 179 4.51 -13.34 -6.81
N ASP A 180 5.31 -14.36 -6.52
CA ASP A 180 5.01 -15.32 -5.44
C ASP A 180 5.27 -14.71 -4.06
N ASP A 181 6.33 -13.92 -3.91
CA ASP A 181 6.60 -13.20 -2.66
C ASP A 181 5.61 -12.05 -2.46
N ALA A 182 5.20 -11.37 -3.54
CA ALA A 182 4.13 -10.37 -3.48
C ALA A 182 2.79 -11.00 -3.06
N ASP A 183 2.46 -12.20 -3.53
CA ASP A 183 1.27 -12.94 -3.10
C ASP A 183 1.34 -13.30 -1.61
N LYS A 184 2.50 -13.72 -1.10
CA LYS A 184 2.69 -13.97 0.35
C LYS A 184 2.44 -12.71 1.18
N VAL A 185 2.93 -11.56 0.72
CA VAL A 185 2.66 -10.28 1.39
C VAL A 185 1.17 -9.93 1.32
N ALA A 186 0.51 -10.21 0.20
CA ALA A 186 -0.90 -9.89 -0.03
C ALA A 186 -1.89 -10.82 0.71
N ALA A 187 -1.49 -12.05 1.04
CA ALA A 187 -2.32 -13.06 1.73
C ALA A 187 -2.39 -12.87 3.26
N ASN A 188 -1.49 -12.07 3.83
CA ASN A 188 -1.39 -11.77 5.26
C ASN A 188 -2.12 -10.48 5.65
#